data_AF-A0A9D5QCF5-F1
#
_entry.id   AF-A0A9D5QCF5-F1
#
_cell.length_a   1.000
_cell.length_b   1.000
_cell.length_c   1.000
_cell.angle_alpha   90.00
_cell.angle_beta   90.00
_cell.angle_gamma   90.00
#
_symmetry.space_group_name_H-M   'P 1'
#
loop_
_entity.id
_entity.type
_entity.pdbx_description
1 polymer ?
#
loop_
_entity_poly.entity_id
_entity_poly.type
_entity_poly.pdbx_seq_one_letter_code
_entity_poly.pdbx_strand_id
1 'polypeptide(L)'
;MKRRGFVASLSALAVGSCARMDQRRRRYDPKECPFCSVNAGECSYCKGSGKCTYCDGTGKRKTTTKGYPLRGINEVTIEEECPYCKGNGACRYCDGVGKCWACKGTGHIEEWDFYAKYRAQEKKKDDEQAE
;
A
#
# COMPACT_ATOMS: atom_id res chain seq x y z
N MET A 1 -45.73 64.92 -21.11
CA MET A 1 -44.42 64.25 -20.94
C MET A 1 -44.57 63.12 -19.92
N LYS A 2 -44.63 61.85 -20.37
CA LYS A 2 -44.79 60.67 -19.49
C LYS A 2 -43.57 59.76 -19.69
N ARG A 3 -42.68 59.71 -18.69
CA ARG A 3 -41.48 58.87 -18.66
C ARG A 3 -41.89 57.41 -18.48
N ARG A 4 -41.60 56.56 -19.47
CA ARG A 4 -41.74 55.11 -19.39
C ARG A 4 -40.53 54.54 -18.64
N GLY A 5 -40.78 53.88 -17.52
CA GLY A 5 -39.77 53.19 -16.73
C GLY A 5 -39.30 51.91 -17.41
N PHE A 6 -38.00 51.86 -17.69
CA PHE A 6 -37.25 50.69 -18.14
C PHE A 6 -36.45 50.19 -16.93
N VAL A 7 -36.92 49.16 -16.23
CA VAL A 7 -36.05 48.31 -15.39
C VAL A 7 -36.68 46.91 -15.34
N ALA A 8 -36.47 46.12 -16.39
CA ALA A 8 -36.76 44.70 -16.37
C ALA A 8 -35.57 43.97 -15.73
N SER A 9 -35.79 43.58 -14.46
CA SER A 9 -35.20 42.46 -13.73
C SER A 9 -34.21 41.56 -14.50
N LEU A 10 -32.91 41.74 -14.22
CA LEU A 10 -31.80 40.84 -14.57
C LEU A 10 -31.15 40.35 -13.27
N SER A 11 -31.83 39.47 -12.53
CA SER A 11 -31.31 38.96 -11.24
C SER A 11 -31.87 37.59 -10.90
N ALA A 12 -31.69 36.57 -11.76
CA ALA A 12 -32.13 35.21 -11.45
C ALA A 12 -31.30 34.09 -12.11
N LEU A 13 -29.98 34.25 -12.25
CA LEU A 13 -29.11 33.19 -12.79
C LEU A 13 -27.76 33.14 -12.05
N ALA A 14 -27.77 32.83 -10.76
CA ALA A 14 -26.51 32.59 -10.02
C ALA A 14 -26.66 31.63 -8.81
N VAL A 15 -27.62 30.70 -8.84
CA VAL A 15 -27.81 29.74 -7.73
C VAL A 15 -28.03 28.33 -8.28
N GLY A 16 -26.98 27.72 -8.85
CA GLY A 16 -27.09 26.36 -9.38
C GLY A 16 -25.80 25.55 -9.46
N SER A 17 -24.63 26.16 -9.21
CA SER A 17 -23.35 25.51 -9.53
C SER A 17 -22.59 24.90 -8.34
N CYS A 18 -23.10 24.99 -7.11
CA CYS A 18 -22.38 24.50 -5.92
C CYS A 18 -22.89 23.17 -5.34
N ALA A 19 -23.96 22.56 -5.86
CA ALA A 19 -24.55 21.36 -5.27
C ALA A 19 -24.18 20.04 -5.97
N ARG A 20 -23.16 20.04 -6.84
CA ARG A 20 -22.50 18.80 -7.30
C ARG A 20 -21.29 18.51 -6.42
N MET A 21 -21.53 18.36 -5.11
CA MET A 21 -20.66 17.51 -4.30
C MET A 21 -20.88 16.10 -4.84
N ASP A 22 -20.08 15.74 -5.85
CA ASP A 22 -19.94 14.37 -6.30
C ASP A 22 -19.67 13.53 -5.05
N GLN A 23 -20.67 12.76 -4.63
CA GLN A 23 -20.45 11.55 -3.85
C GLN A 23 -19.63 10.63 -4.75
N ARG A 24 -18.31 10.88 -4.82
CA ARG A 24 -17.37 9.91 -5.35
C ARG A 24 -17.57 8.68 -4.48
N ARG A 25 -18.27 7.68 -5.03
CA ARG A 25 -18.46 6.38 -4.38
C ARG A 25 -17.11 5.99 -3.81
N ARG A 26 -17.08 5.63 -2.53
CA ARG A 26 -15.84 5.18 -1.88
C ARG A 26 -15.27 4.08 -2.78
N ARG A 27 -14.02 4.27 -3.25
CA ARG A 27 -13.34 3.29 -4.12
C ARG A 27 -13.13 1.93 -3.44
N TYR A 28 -13.46 1.83 -2.17
CA TYR A 28 -13.09 0.76 -1.28
C TYR A 28 -14.26 0.51 -0.31
N ASP A 29 -14.57 -0.77 -0.07
CA ASP A 29 -15.57 -1.20 0.92
C ASP A 29 -15.01 -1.00 2.33
N PRO A 30 -15.56 -0.08 3.14
CA PRO A 30 -15.07 0.21 4.50
C PRO A 30 -14.95 -0.99 5.43
N LYS A 31 -15.56 -2.14 5.10
CA LYS A 31 -15.50 -3.36 5.90
C LYS A 31 -14.36 -4.30 5.49
N GLU A 32 -13.80 -4.17 4.29
CA GLU A 32 -12.72 -5.03 3.82
C GLU A 32 -11.36 -4.44 4.18
N CYS A 33 -10.27 -5.20 4.13
CA CYS A 33 -8.93 -4.62 4.29
C CYS A 33 -8.32 -4.34 2.91
N PRO A 34 -8.07 -3.07 2.52
CA PRO A 34 -7.55 -2.74 1.19
C PRO A 34 -6.07 -3.09 1.01
N PHE A 35 -5.41 -3.54 2.09
CA PHE A 35 -4.02 -3.96 2.08
C PHE A 35 -3.86 -5.49 1.96
N CYS A 36 -4.96 -6.23 1.86
CA CYS A 36 -4.93 -7.67 1.62
C CYS A 36 -4.49 -7.99 0.17
N SER A 37 -4.14 -9.26 -0.06
CA SER A 37 -4.00 -9.81 -1.41
C SER A 37 -5.38 -9.94 -2.08
N VAL A 38 -5.45 -10.67 -3.19
CA VAL A 38 -6.72 -11.13 -3.77
C VAL A 38 -7.58 -11.86 -2.72
N ASN A 39 -6.94 -12.55 -1.77
CA ASN A 39 -7.60 -13.22 -0.66
C ASN A 39 -7.57 -12.36 0.60
N ALA A 40 -8.70 -12.32 1.30
CA ALA A 40 -8.86 -11.62 2.56
C ALA A 40 -7.90 -12.18 3.62
N GLY A 41 -7.22 -11.29 4.35
CA GLY A 41 -6.31 -11.64 5.44
C GLY A 41 -4.88 -11.97 5.00
N GLU A 42 -4.61 -12.15 3.72
CA GLU A 42 -3.26 -12.47 3.25
C GLU A 42 -2.38 -11.24 3.07
N CYS A 43 -1.08 -11.43 3.31
CA CYS A 43 -0.07 -10.44 2.96
C CYS A 43 -0.08 -10.21 1.44
N SER A 44 -0.28 -8.96 1.01
CA SER A 44 -0.30 -8.58 -0.41
C SER A 44 1.02 -8.87 -1.15
N TYR A 45 2.15 -8.84 -0.44
CA TYR A 45 3.48 -9.03 -1.04
C TYR A 45 3.85 -10.49 -1.27
N CYS A 46 3.45 -11.40 -0.38
CA CYS A 46 3.77 -12.82 -0.49
C CYS A 46 2.56 -13.73 -0.75
N LYS A 47 1.35 -13.14 -0.89
CA LYS A 47 0.10 -13.86 -1.16
C LYS A 47 -0.12 -15.04 -0.20
N GLY A 48 -0.03 -14.77 1.09
CA GLY A 48 -0.20 -15.81 2.12
C GLY A 48 1.01 -16.74 2.35
N SER A 49 1.94 -16.85 1.40
CA SER A 49 3.02 -17.86 1.49
C SER A 49 4.03 -17.65 2.62
N GLY A 50 4.17 -16.42 3.12
CA GLY A 50 5.23 -16.03 4.06
C GLY A 50 6.64 -15.99 3.46
N LYS A 51 6.82 -16.42 2.20
CA LYS A 51 8.15 -16.50 1.58
C LYS A 51 8.55 -15.17 0.96
N CYS A 52 9.85 -14.88 0.98
CA CYS A 52 10.43 -13.79 0.20
C CYS A 52 10.26 -14.10 -1.28
N THR A 53 9.55 -13.24 -2.01
CA THR A 53 9.26 -13.39 -3.45
C THR A 53 10.47 -13.18 -4.36
N TYR A 54 11.58 -12.65 -3.83
CA TYR A 54 12.81 -12.43 -4.60
C TYR A 54 13.74 -13.63 -4.62
N CYS A 55 13.58 -14.54 -3.66
CA CYS A 55 14.40 -15.74 -3.55
C CYS A 55 13.56 -17.00 -3.34
N ASP A 56 12.23 -16.91 -3.50
CA ASP A 56 11.24 -17.97 -3.26
C ASP A 56 11.42 -18.72 -1.93
N GLY A 57 11.83 -17.98 -0.90
CA GLY A 57 12.07 -18.53 0.43
C GLY A 57 13.42 -19.22 0.65
N THR A 58 14.28 -19.30 -0.36
CA THR A 58 15.60 -19.95 -0.23
C THR A 58 16.62 -19.13 0.56
N GLY A 59 16.38 -17.82 0.73
CA GLY A 59 17.35 -16.90 1.32
C GLY A 59 18.49 -16.51 0.38
N LYS A 60 18.58 -17.11 -0.81
CA LYS A 60 19.67 -16.88 -1.77
C LYS A 60 19.14 -16.47 -3.14
N ARG A 61 19.83 -15.55 -3.79
CA ARG A 61 19.58 -15.21 -5.20
C ARG A 61 20.66 -15.85 -6.05
N LYS A 62 20.26 -16.46 -7.16
CA LYS A 62 21.18 -16.96 -8.19
C LYS A 62 21.23 -15.94 -9.33
N THR A 63 22.42 -15.45 -9.64
CA THR A 63 22.63 -14.61 -10.83
C THR A 63 23.46 -15.42 -11.82
N THR A 64 22.86 -15.80 -12.94
CA THR A 64 23.54 -16.47 -14.05
C THR A 64 23.95 -15.44 -15.09
N THR A 65 25.24 -15.33 -15.34
CA THR A 65 25.81 -14.47 -16.38
C THR A 65 26.44 -15.32 -17.47
N LYS A 66 26.45 -14.79 -18.71
CA LYS A 66 27.16 -15.46 -19.81
C LYS A 66 28.64 -15.52 -19.48
N GLY A 67 29.23 -16.70 -19.62
CA GLY A 67 30.65 -16.94 -19.40
C GLY A 67 31.51 -16.43 -20.54
N TYR A 68 32.78 -16.82 -20.50
CA TYR A 68 33.75 -16.56 -21.57
C TYR A 68 33.88 -17.80 -22.47
N PRO A 69 33.17 -17.85 -23.63
CA PRO A 69 33.15 -19.04 -24.48
C PRO A 69 34.54 -19.39 -25.05
N LEU A 70 35.42 -18.40 -25.23
CA LEU A 70 36.82 -18.61 -25.65
C LEU A 70 37.63 -19.47 -24.66
N ARG A 71 37.16 -19.63 -23.43
CA ARG A 71 37.76 -20.51 -22.40
C ARG A 71 36.91 -21.76 -22.12
N GLY A 72 35.91 -22.05 -22.95
CA GLY A 72 34.98 -23.17 -22.74
C GLY A 72 33.99 -22.97 -21.58
N ILE A 73 33.87 -21.74 -21.05
CA ILE A 73 32.93 -21.43 -19.97
C ILE A 73 31.69 -20.78 -20.59
N ASN A 74 30.59 -21.51 -20.64
CA ASN A 74 29.36 -21.02 -21.28
C ASN A 74 28.55 -20.12 -20.34
N GLU A 75 28.49 -20.47 -19.06
CA GLU A 75 27.70 -19.76 -18.05
C GLU A 75 28.42 -19.77 -16.70
N VAL A 76 28.26 -18.69 -15.94
CA VAL A 76 28.72 -18.58 -14.56
C VAL A 76 27.51 -18.26 -13.70
N THR A 77 27.23 -19.12 -12.73
CA THR A 77 26.16 -18.87 -11.74
C THR A 77 26.79 -18.50 -10.41
N ILE A 78 26.46 -17.32 -9.92
CA ILE A 78 26.88 -16.83 -8.60
C ILE A 78 25.68 -16.90 -7.67
N GLU A 79 25.85 -17.55 -6.52
CA GLU A 79 24.86 -17.55 -5.44
C GLU A 79 25.25 -16.50 -4.40
N GLU A 80 24.35 -15.57 -4.15
CA GLU A 80 24.54 -14.51 -3.16
C GLU A 80 23.39 -14.52 -2.15
N GLU A 81 23.63 -13.99 -0.97
CA GLU A 81 22.58 -13.78 0.01
C GLU A 81 21.51 -12.83 -0.56
N CYS A 82 20.23 -13.16 -0.38
CA CYS A 82 19.16 -12.34 -0.89
C CYS A 82 19.11 -11.00 -0.13
N PRO A 83 19.32 -9.84 -0.79
CA PRO A 83 19.42 -8.55 -0.11
C PRO A 83 18.08 -8.11 0.50
N TYR A 84 16.96 -8.68 0.05
CA TYR A 84 15.62 -8.31 0.51
C TYR A 84 15.22 -8.99 1.82
N CYS A 85 15.68 -10.22 2.03
CA CYS A 85 15.37 -11.00 3.23
C CYS A 85 16.61 -11.28 4.09
N LYS A 86 17.79 -10.81 3.69
CA LYS A 86 19.05 -11.01 4.42
C LYS A 86 19.26 -12.48 4.80
N GLY A 87 19.13 -13.36 3.82
CA GLY A 87 19.37 -14.79 3.99
C GLY A 87 18.25 -15.59 4.67
N ASN A 88 17.27 -14.96 5.32
CA ASN A 88 16.28 -15.71 6.12
C ASN A 88 15.15 -16.34 5.28
N GLY A 89 14.98 -15.94 4.02
CA GLY A 89 13.92 -16.45 3.15
C GLY A 89 12.50 -15.97 3.50
N ALA A 90 12.31 -15.24 4.58
CA ALA A 90 11.01 -14.75 5.03
C ALA A 90 10.60 -13.48 4.26
N CYS A 91 9.30 -13.30 4.06
CA CYS A 91 8.75 -12.06 3.51
C CYS A 91 8.95 -10.92 4.52
N ARG A 92 9.74 -9.90 4.16
CA ARG A 92 10.02 -8.72 5.00
C ARG A 92 8.81 -7.86 5.42
N TYR A 93 7.64 -8.10 4.81
CA TYR A 93 6.44 -7.30 5.06
C TYR A 93 5.49 -7.97 6.06
N CYS A 94 5.66 -9.27 6.29
CA CYS A 94 4.86 -10.02 7.26
C CYS A 94 5.73 -10.94 8.13
N ASP A 95 7.05 -10.76 8.09
CA ASP A 95 8.05 -11.52 8.84
C ASP A 95 7.86 -13.03 8.76
N GLY A 96 7.51 -13.53 7.57
CA GLY A 96 7.28 -14.96 7.35
C GLY A 96 5.89 -15.46 7.71
N VAL A 97 5.05 -14.67 8.38
CA VAL A 97 3.73 -15.09 8.88
C VAL A 97 2.72 -15.30 7.74
N GLY A 98 2.88 -14.60 6.62
CA GLY A 98 1.97 -14.67 5.46
C GLY A 98 0.66 -13.90 5.65
N LYS A 99 0.39 -13.37 6.83
CA LYS A 99 -0.82 -12.58 7.14
C LYS A 99 -0.65 -11.11 6.76
N CYS A 100 -1.76 -10.46 6.42
CA CYS A 100 -1.81 -9.03 6.15
C CYS A 100 -1.42 -8.26 7.42
N TRP A 101 -0.48 -7.32 7.28
CA TRP A 101 0.04 -6.55 8.41
C TRP A 101 -1.01 -5.62 9.03
N ALA A 102 -1.99 -5.16 8.22
CA ALA A 102 -3.03 -4.22 8.62
C ALA A 102 -4.18 -4.92 9.37
N CYS A 103 -4.77 -5.96 8.78
CA CYS A 103 -5.89 -6.69 9.41
C CYS A 103 -5.46 -7.92 10.21
N LYS A 104 -4.15 -8.20 10.33
CA LYS A 104 -3.61 -9.35 11.08
C LYS A 104 -4.18 -10.72 10.69
N GLY A 105 -4.64 -10.85 9.44
CA GLY A 105 -5.22 -12.09 8.93
C GLY A 105 -6.74 -12.16 8.96
N THR A 106 -7.45 -11.17 9.52
CA THR A 106 -8.91 -11.20 9.60
C THR A 106 -9.60 -10.86 8.28
N GLY A 107 -8.90 -10.15 7.38
CA GLY A 107 -9.49 -9.64 6.14
C GLY A 107 -10.31 -8.36 6.31
N HIS A 108 -10.52 -7.91 7.54
CA HIS A 108 -11.37 -6.78 7.90
C HIS A 108 -10.63 -5.81 8.82
N ILE A 109 -10.84 -4.50 8.63
CA ILE A 109 -10.32 -3.48 9.54
C ILE A 109 -11.51 -2.99 10.37
N GLU A 110 -11.57 -3.40 11.64
CA GLU A 110 -12.64 -2.97 12.56
C GLU A 110 -12.56 -1.48 12.88
N GLU A 111 -11.34 -0.95 12.98
CA GLU A 111 -11.07 0.46 13.27
C GLU A 111 -10.03 1.03 12.30
N TRP A 112 -10.47 2.02 11.50
CA TRP A 112 -9.61 2.81 10.62
C TRP A 112 -8.75 3.84 11.38
N ASP A 113 -8.70 3.76 12.71
CA ASP A 113 -7.99 4.67 13.58
C ASP A 113 -6.47 4.42 13.62
N PHE A 114 -5.96 3.52 12.79
CA PHE A 114 -4.53 3.17 12.70
C PHE A 114 -3.62 4.41 12.66
N TYR A 115 -4.01 5.46 11.94
CA TYR A 115 -3.24 6.71 11.88
C TYR A 115 -3.23 7.45 13.22
N ALA A 116 -4.34 7.46 13.94
CA ALA A 116 -4.43 8.06 15.27
C ALA A 116 -3.62 7.27 16.30
N LYS A 117 -3.72 5.93 16.29
CA LYS A 117 -2.91 5.04 17.15
C LYS A 117 -1.41 5.14 16.86
N TYR A 118 -1.00 5.17 15.58
CA TYR A 118 0.39 5.37 15.17
C TYR A 118 0.96 6.70 15.68
N ARG A 119 0.24 7.81 15.46
CA ARG A 119 0.63 9.15 15.94
C ARG A 119 0.77 9.19 17.46
N ALA A 120 -0.12 8.50 18.18
CA ALA A 120 -0.04 8.40 19.64
C ALA A 120 1.19 7.59 20.11
N GLN A 121 1.60 6.55 19.38
CA GLN A 121 2.80 5.76 19.70
C GLN A 121 4.10 6.52 19.43
N GLU A 122 4.20 7.26 18.32
CA GLU A 122 5.40 8.07 18.06
C GLU A 122 5.56 9.18 19.09
N LYS A 123 4.47 9.87 19.44
CA LYS A 123 4.51 10.89 20.49
C LYS A 123 5.05 10.34 21.82
N LYS A 124 4.64 9.13 22.22
CA LYS A 124 5.15 8.48 23.44
C LYS A 124 6.65 8.19 23.39
N LYS A 125 7.16 7.76 22.23
CA LYS A 125 8.61 7.51 22.07
C LYS A 125 9.41 8.80 22.12
N ASP A 126 8.89 9.87 21.53
CA ASP A 126 9.52 11.18 21.57
C ASP A 126 9.54 11.72 23.01
N ASP A 127 8.45 11.54 23.76
CA ASP A 127 8.35 11.93 25.17
C ASP A 127 9.33 11.10 26.04
N GLU A 128 9.45 9.78 25.83
CA GLU A 128 10.40 8.89 26.55
C GLU A 128 11.89 9.16 26.22
N GLN A 129 12.19 9.73 25.05
CA GLN A 129 13.56 10.11 24.67
C GLN A 129 13.94 11.51 25.14
N ALA A 130 12.96 12.31 25.59
CA ALA A 130 13.17 13.66 26.10
C ALA A 130 13.43 13.71 27.62
N GLU A 131 13.25 12.59 28.32
CA GLU A 131 13.59 12.38 29.74
C GLU A 131 15.01 11.82 29.91
#